data_AF-A0A945HCJ1-F1
#
_entry.id   AF-A0A945HCJ1-F1
#
_cell.length_a   1.000
_cell.length_b   1.000
_cell.length_c   1.000
_cell.angle_alpha   90.00
_cell.angle_beta   90.00
_cell.angle_gamma   90.00
#
_symmetry.space_group_name_H-M   'P 1'
#
loop_
_entity.id
_entity.type
_entity.pdbx_description
1 polymer ?
#
loop_
_entity_poly.entity_id
_entity_poly.type
_entity_poly.pdbx_seq_one_letter_code
_entity_poly.pdbx_strand_id
1 'polypeptide(L)'
;MLPIIGIVLVPGILWGWVFYHAQRYKKVYLPLLLVLFLGGMACGMLALVLNHTIEKYTLFWPEAPLPQIIVLGKSISLLSSGFWFLVGINEEFAKLLVLLAVVFPSRHLKDPFDGILYAAVVSVGFATMENFYYLDQFGVAVVATRTVITIPAHAFMSVPMGYYAAKSRIALDSSQ
;
A
#
# COMPACT_ATOMS: atom_id res chain seq x y z
N MET A 1 -24.75 6.69 2.92
CA MET A 1 -23.74 6.67 1.84
C MET A 1 -22.62 7.68 2.10
N LEU A 2 -22.88 8.99 2.15
CA LEU A 2 -21.85 10.02 2.45
C LEU A 2 -21.03 9.79 3.74
N PRO A 3 -21.63 9.43 4.89
CA PRO A 3 -20.88 9.22 6.14
C PRO A 3 -19.89 8.06 6.06
N ILE A 4 -20.22 7.04 5.26
CA ILE A 4 -19.45 5.80 5.14
C ILE A 4 -18.22 6.00 4.25
N ILE A 5 -18.39 6.72 3.14
CA ILE A 5 -17.27 7.13 2.27
C ILE A 5 -16.28 8.00 3.05
N GLY A 6 -16.79 8.84 3.96
CA GLY A 6 -15.97 9.66 4.85
C GLY A 6 -15.04 8.84 5.75
N ILE A 7 -15.50 7.69 6.27
CA ILE A 7 -14.68 6.82 7.12
C ILE A 7 -13.44 6.33 6.37
N VAL A 8 -13.55 6.04 5.07
CA VAL A 8 -12.44 5.52 4.27
C VAL A 8 -11.52 6.64 3.77
N LEU A 9 -12.09 7.74 3.25
CA LEU A 9 -11.31 8.81 2.62
C LEU A 9 -10.67 9.78 3.61
N VAL A 10 -11.38 10.15 4.68
CA VAL A 10 -10.92 11.21 5.59
C VAL A 10 -9.58 10.86 6.22
N PRO A 11 -9.35 9.65 6.75
CA PRO A 11 -8.06 9.32 7.36
C PRO A 11 -6.91 9.26 6.36
N GLY A 12 -7.16 8.82 5.12
CA GLY A 12 -6.17 8.88 4.04
C GLY A 12 -5.77 10.32 3.71
N ILE A 13 -6.75 11.22 3.60
CA ILE A 13 -6.52 12.65 3.38
C ILE A 13 -5.79 13.28 4.57
N LEU A 14 -6.18 12.94 5.81
CA LEU A 14 -5.54 13.42 7.03
C LEU A 14 -4.05 13.04 7.07
N TRP A 15 -3.70 11.80 6.74
CA TRP A 15 -2.29 11.40 6.66
C TRP A 15 -1.53 12.12 5.54
N GLY A 16 -2.16 12.31 4.37
CA GLY A 16 -1.60 13.16 3.32
C GLY A 16 -1.31 14.60 3.79
N TRP A 17 -2.24 15.17 4.57
CA TRP A 17 -2.09 16.48 5.18
C TRP A 17 -0.97 16.51 6.23
N VAL A 18 -0.88 15.51 7.11
CA VAL A 18 0.20 15.37 8.09
C VAL A 18 1.55 15.32 7.37
N PHE A 19 1.67 14.52 6.31
CA PHE A 19 2.91 14.40 5.56
C PHE A 19 3.29 15.66 4.80
N TYR A 20 2.31 16.39 4.26
CA TYR A 20 2.54 17.70 3.67
C TYR A 20 3.13 18.68 4.69
N HIS A 21 2.62 18.69 5.92
CA HIS A 21 3.10 19.57 6.99
C HIS A 21 4.34 19.05 7.73
N ALA A 22 4.68 17.77 7.59
CA ALA A 22 5.92 17.21 8.13
C ALA A 22 7.17 17.80 7.45
N GLN A 23 7.04 18.25 6.19
CA GLN A 23 8.09 18.89 5.42
C GLN A 23 8.27 20.37 5.79
N ARG A 24 8.82 20.62 7.00
CA ARG A 24 8.99 21.98 7.54
C ARG A 24 9.93 22.87 6.71
N TYR A 25 10.87 22.28 6.00
CA TYR A 25 11.97 23.01 5.34
C TYR A 25 11.90 22.99 3.81
N LYS A 26 10.91 22.31 3.22
CA LYS A 26 10.79 22.15 1.76
C LYS A 26 9.34 22.18 1.32
N LYS A 27 9.04 23.03 0.34
CA LYS A 27 7.71 23.05 -0.28
C LYS A 27 7.52 21.80 -1.14
N VAL A 28 6.48 21.03 -0.84
CA VAL A 28 6.09 19.86 -1.62
C VAL A 28 5.16 20.27 -2.76
N TYR A 29 5.36 19.66 -3.94
CA TYR A 29 4.51 19.92 -5.10
C TYR A 29 3.19 19.14 -4.97
N LEU A 30 2.11 19.83 -4.57
CA LEU A 30 0.80 19.23 -4.29
C LEU A 30 0.23 18.36 -5.44
N PRO A 31 0.30 18.76 -6.73
CA PRO A 31 -0.22 17.91 -7.80
C PRO A 31 0.48 16.56 -7.89
N LEU A 32 1.78 16.48 -7.56
CA LEU A 32 2.48 15.20 -7.50
C LEU A 32 1.92 14.34 -6.36
N LEU A 33 1.65 14.90 -5.18
CA LEU A 33 1.05 14.13 -4.09
C LEU A 33 -0.32 13.56 -4.46
N LEU A 34 -1.14 14.33 -5.17
CA LEU A 34 -2.43 13.86 -5.66
C LEU A 34 -2.27 12.72 -6.68
N VAL A 35 -1.35 12.85 -7.64
CA VAL A 35 -1.05 11.79 -8.62
C VAL A 35 -0.56 10.53 -7.92
N LEU A 36 0.29 10.66 -6.88
CA LEU A 36 0.79 9.52 -6.12
C LEU A 36 -0.30 8.84 -5.30
N PHE A 37 -1.20 9.61 -4.68
CA PHE A 37 -2.34 9.06 -3.95
C PHE A 37 -3.27 8.28 -4.89
N LEU A 38 -3.62 8.86 -6.05
CA LEU A 38 -4.44 8.18 -7.06
C LEU A 38 -3.71 6.98 -7.68
N GLY A 39 -2.40 7.09 -7.90
CA GLY A 39 -1.55 5.97 -8.32
C GLY A 39 -1.54 4.84 -7.30
N GLY A 40 -1.50 5.19 -6.00
CA GLY A 40 -1.67 4.27 -4.89
C GLY A 40 -3.01 3.55 -4.93
N MET A 41 -4.11 4.27 -5.12
CA MET A 41 -5.44 3.68 -5.29
C MET A 41 -5.48 2.71 -6.48
N ALA A 42 -4.90 3.10 -7.62
CA ALA A 42 -4.85 2.26 -8.81
C ALA A 42 -4.00 0.99 -8.59
N CYS A 43 -2.84 1.10 -7.95
CA CYS A 43 -2.01 -0.07 -7.67
C CYS A 43 -2.58 -0.93 -6.53
N GLY A 44 -3.44 -0.38 -5.66
CA GLY A 44 -4.32 -1.14 -4.77
C GLY A 44 -5.21 -2.11 -5.53
N MET A 45 -5.88 -1.64 -6.59
CA MET A 45 -6.67 -2.51 -7.47
C MET A 45 -5.82 -3.57 -8.16
N LEU A 46 -4.61 -3.21 -8.62
CA LEU A 46 -3.68 -4.17 -9.21
C LEU A 46 -3.31 -5.27 -8.20
N ALA A 47 -2.98 -4.91 -6.96
CA ALA A 47 -2.65 -5.89 -5.93
C ALA A 47 -3.84 -6.79 -5.59
N LEU A 48 -5.07 -6.27 -5.55
CA LEU A 48 -6.26 -7.10 -5.39
C LEU A 48 -6.39 -8.15 -6.51
N VAL A 49 -6.15 -7.76 -7.76
CA VAL A 49 -6.14 -8.72 -8.89
C VAL A 49 -5.06 -9.77 -8.71
N LEU A 50 -3.83 -9.37 -8.35
CA LEU A 50 -2.72 -10.30 -8.11
C LEU A 50 -2.98 -11.24 -6.91
N ASN A 51 -3.63 -10.75 -5.87
CA ASN A 51 -3.98 -11.56 -4.70
C ASN A 51 -5.07 -12.58 -5.06
N HIS A 52 -6.06 -12.17 -5.86
CA HIS A 52 -7.09 -13.06 -6.35
C HIS A 52 -6.55 -14.13 -7.33
N THR A 53 -5.49 -13.83 -8.10
CA THR A 53 -4.86 -14.87 -8.92
C THR A 53 -4.15 -15.93 -8.06
N ILE A 54 -3.57 -15.55 -6.92
CA ILE A 54 -3.02 -16.52 -5.96
C ILE A 54 -4.13 -17.42 -5.42
N GLU A 55 -5.23 -16.83 -4.96
CA GLU A 55 -6.41 -17.55 -4.44
C GLU A 55 -6.96 -18.55 -5.48
N LYS A 56 -7.08 -18.11 -6.74
CA LYS A 56 -7.71 -18.91 -7.80
C LYS A 56 -6.80 -19.99 -8.39
N TYR A 57 -5.50 -19.71 -8.54
CA TYR A 57 -4.59 -20.55 -9.33
C TYR A 57 -3.51 -21.25 -8.49
N THR A 58 -3.45 -21.03 -7.19
CA THR A 58 -2.45 -21.67 -6.33
C THR A 58 -3.11 -22.41 -5.16
N LEU A 59 -2.31 -23.15 -4.40
CA LEU A 59 -2.74 -23.78 -3.15
C LEU A 59 -2.43 -22.91 -1.92
N PHE A 60 -1.82 -21.75 -2.12
CA PHE A 60 -1.43 -20.81 -1.07
C PHE A 60 -2.61 -19.92 -0.74
N TRP A 61 -3.71 -20.47 -0.22
CA TRP A 61 -4.86 -19.70 0.28
C TRP A 61 -5.57 -20.43 1.42
N PRO A 62 -6.29 -19.72 2.31
CA PRO A 62 -6.76 -20.26 3.58
C PRO A 62 -7.69 -21.48 3.46
N GLU A 63 -8.56 -21.49 2.46
CA GLU A 63 -9.54 -22.56 2.24
C GLU A 63 -9.13 -23.53 1.10
N ALA A 64 -7.83 -23.55 0.75
CA ALA A 64 -7.29 -24.49 -0.23
C ALA A 64 -7.63 -25.95 0.11
N PRO A 65 -8.13 -26.74 -0.86
CA PRO A 65 -8.71 -28.05 -0.58
C PRO A 65 -7.68 -29.08 -0.08
N LEU A 66 -6.42 -29.02 -0.54
CA LEU A 66 -5.36 -29.94 -0.13
C LEU A 66 -3.97 -29.29 -0.30
N PRO A 67 -2.97 -29.65 0.53
CA PRO A 67 -3.02 -30.55 1.68
C PRO A 67 -3.50 -29.86 2.96
N GLN A 68 -4.31 -30.55 3.77
CA GLN A 68 -4.85 -30.05 5.04
C GLN A 68 -4.43 -30.96 6.22
N ILE A 69 -4.26 -30.37 7.40
CA ILE A 69 -4.07 -31.09 8.67
C ILE A 69 -5.21 -30.76 9.62
N ILE A 70 -5.60 -31.71 10.47
CA ILE A 70 -6.64 -31.50 11.48
C ILE A 70 -5.97 -31.19 12.81
N VAL A 71 -6.22 -29.99 13.34
CA VAL A 71 -5.75 -29.56 14.66
C VAL A 71 -6.98 -29.17 15.47
N LEU A 72 -7.19 -29.82 16.62
CA LEU A 72 -8.34 -29.57 17.51
C LEU A 72 -9.70 -29.64 16.79
N GLY A 73 -9.85 -30.56 15.84
CA GLY A 73 -11.08 -30.72 15.05
C GLY A 73 -11.30 -29.67 13.95
N LYS A 74 -10.34 -28.76 13.73
CA LYS A 74 -10.36 -27.81 12.60
C LYS A 74 -9.36 -28.24 11.53
N SER A 75 -9.82 -28.28 10.27
CA SER A 75 -8.95 -28.44 9.11
C SER A 75 -8.19 -27.15 8.85
N ILE A 76 -6.87 -27.24 8.80
CA ILE A 76 -5.96 -26.13 8.50
C ILE A 76 -5.22 -26.49 7.22
N SER A 77 -5.32 -25.65 6.19
CA SER A 77 -4.51 -25.78 4.97
C SER A 77 -3.04 -25.54 5.31
N LEU A 78 -2.18 -26.52 4.98
CA LEU A 78 -0.74 -26.51 5.29
C LEU A 78 0.00 -25.38 4.58
N LEU A 79 -0.49 -24.96 3.42
CA LEU A 79 0.17 -23.97 2.56
C LEU A 79 -0.42 -22.56 2.72
N SER A 80 -1.47 -22.40 3.52
CA SER A 80 -2.18 -21.12 3.66
C SER A 80 -1.30 -19.98 4.18
N SER A 81 -0.25 -20.26 4.95
CA SER A 81 0.70 -19.23 5.40
C SER A 81 1.45 -18.57 4.24
N GLY A 82 1.65 -19.29 3.13
CA GLY A 82 2.26 -18.74 1.91
C GLY A 82 1.41 -17.65 1.26
N PHE A 83 0.09 -17.66 1.49
CA PHE A 83 -0.81 -16.64 0.99
C PHE A 83 -0.42 -15.26 1.48
N TRP A 84 -0.30 -15.09 2.81
CA TRP A 84 -0.02 -13.81 3.45
C TRP A 84 1.35 -13.25 3.03
N PHE A 85 2.32 -14.13 2.82
CA PHE A 85 3.64 -13.73 2.32
C PHE A 85 3.58 -13.23 0.88
N LEU A 86 2.90 -13.96 -0.01
CA LEU A 86 2.74 -13.57 -1.41
C LEU A 86 1.86 -12.32 -1.57
N VAL A 87 0.84 -12.16 -0.73
CA VAL A 87 0.04 -10.94 -0.63
C VAL A 87 0.97 -9.76 -0.33
N GLY A 88 1.77 -9.84 0.73
CA GLY A 88 2.74 -8.78 1.06
C GLY A 88 3.68 -8.44 -0.10
N ILE A 89 4.20 -9.45 -0.82
CA ILE A 89 5.03 -9.25 -2.01
C ILE A 89 4.27 -8.51 -3.11
N ASN A 90 3.06 -8.95 -3.46
CA ASN A 90 2.25 -8.34 -4.51
C ASN A 90 1.94 -6.88 -4.18
N GLU A 91 1.58 -6.60 -2.93
CA GLU A 91 1.22 -5.27 -2.50
C GLU A 91 2.40 -4.31 -2.53
N GLU A 92 3.58 -4.72 -2.05
CA GLU A 92 4.78 -3.88 -2.10
C GLU A 92 5.31 -3.73 -3.52
N PHE A 93 5.23 -4.79 -4.33
CA PHE A 93 5.57 -4.74 -5.75
C PHE A 93 4.68 -3.74 -6.51
N ALA A 94 3.37 -3.78 -6.29
CA ALA A 94 2.44 -2.85 -6.93
C ALA A 94 2.73 -1.38 -6.56
N LYS A 95 3.07 -1.10 -5.29
CA LYS A 95 3.50 0.24 -4.86
C LYS A 95 4.83 0.65 -5.48
N LEU A 96 5.78 -0.28 -5.57
CA LEU A 96 7.08 -0.04 -6.20
C LEU A 96 6.94 0.37 -7.67
N LEU A 97 6.03 -0.24 -8.43
CA LEU A 97 5.78 0.14 -9.83
C LEU A 97 5.38 1.62 -9.96
N VAL A 98 4.54 2.12 -9.05
CA VAL A 98 4.15 3.54 -9.03
C VAL A 98 5.35 4.43 -8.70
N LEU A 99 6.17 4.04 -7.72
CA LEU A 99 7.39 4.77 -7.41
C LEU A 99 8.36 4.83 -8.59
N LEU A 100 8.59 3.70 -9.26
CA LEU A 100 9.49 3.64 -10.41
C LEU A 100 8.94 4.43 -11.61
N ALA A 101 7.63 4.39 -11.85
CA ALA A 101 7.02 5.07 -13.00
C ALA A 101 6.86 6.59 -12.79
N VAL A 102 6.53 7.03 -11.57
CA VAL A 102 6.15 8.43 -11.30
C VAL A 102 7.22 9.18 -10.51
N VAL A 103 7.78 8.55 -9.47
CA VAL A 103 8.70 9.23 -8.53
C VAL A 103 10.13 9.21 -9.03
N PHE A 104 10.60 8.06 -9.52
CA PHE A 104 11.97 7.86 -9.98
C PHE A 104 12.39 8.83 -11.10
N PRO A 105 11.57 9.10 -12.14
CA PRO A 105 11.89 10.11 -13.15
C PRO A 105 11.57 11.55 -12.72
N SER A 106 10.98 11.76 -11.53
CA SER A 106 10.52 13.07 -11.10
C SER A 106 11.67 13.98 -10.68
N ARG A 107 11.72 15.18 -11.25
CA ARG A 107 12.57 16.30 -10.78
C ARG A 107 12.32 16.73 -9.33
N HIS A 108 11.24 16.25 -8.72
CA HIS A 108 10.87 16.56 -7.34
C HIS A 108 11.48 15.58 -6.32
N LEU A 109 12.15 14.52 -6.78
CA LEU A 109 12.94 13.61 -5.96
C LEU A 109 14.37 14.16 -5.87
N LYS A 110 14.71 14.82 -4.76
CA LYS A 110 16.02 15.49 -4.56
C LYS A 110 16.76 14.99 -3.33
N ASP A 111 16.05 14.43 -2.35
CA ASP A 111 16.59 13.93 -1.10
C ASP A 111 15.96 12.58 -0.75
N PRO A 112 16.64 11.67 -0.02
CA PRO A 112 16.05 10.42 0.43
C PRO A 112 14.73 10.58 1.20
N PHE A 113 14.54 11.69 1.92
CA PHE A 113 13.30 11.99 2.62
C PHE A 113 12.12 12.27 1.66
N ASP A 114 12.38 12.77 0.44
CA ASP A 114 11.34 12.87 -0.59
C ASP A 114 10.86 11.48 -1.01
N GLY A 115 11.76 10.51 -1.15
CA GLY A 115 11.42 9.13 -1.47
C GLY A 115 10.54 8.50 -0.42
N ILE A 116 10.89 8.69 0.86
CA ILE A 116 10.08 8.24 2.01
C ILE A 116 8.69 8.86 1.95
N LEU A 117 8.60 10.19 1.78
CA LEU A 117 7.34 10.90 1.68
C LEU A 117 6.47 10.37 0.52
N TYR A 118 7.03 10.26 -0.67
CA TYR A 118 6.28 9.85 -1.85
C TYR A 118 5.83 8.38 -1.75
N ALA A 119 6.66 7.50 -1.20
CA ALA A 119 6.28 6.11 -0.90
C ALA A 119 5.16 6.04 0.14
N ALA A 120 5.21 6.86 1.19
CA ALA A 120 4.14 6.93 2.18
C ALA A 120 2.82 7.40 1.56
N VAL A 121 2.84 8.38 0.65
CA VAL A 121 1.62 8.86 -0.03
C VAL A 121 1.03 7.81 -0.98
N VAL A 122 1.86 7.09 -1.73
CA VAL A 122 1.41 5.93 -2.54
C VAL A 122 0.77 4.88 -1.63
N SER A 123 1.41 4.54 -0.51
CA SER A 123 0.88 3.58 0.47
C SER A 123 -0.45 4.01 1.09
N VAL A 124 -0.62 5.29 1.39
CA VAL A 124 -1.88 5.81 1.94
C VAL A 124 -3.01 5.71 0.90
N GLY A 125 -2.74 6.03 -0.37
CA GLY A 125 -3.69 5.82 -1.45
C GLY A 125 -4.06 4.34 -1.65
N PHE A 126 -3.06 3.46 -1.59
CA PHE A 126 -3.23 2.01 -1.63
C PHE A 126 -4.15 1.51 -0.52
N ALA A 127 -3.83 1.84 0.74
CA ALA A 127 -4.59 1.43 1.91
C ALA A 127 -6.04 1.99 1.90
N THR A 128 -6.22 3.18 1.32
CA THR A 128 -7.54 3.77 1.11
C THR A 128 -8.38 2.91 0.15
N MET A 129 -7.80 2.52 -1.00
CA MET A 129 -8.50 1.62 -1.94
C MET A 129 -8.78 0.26 -1.33
N GLU A 130 -7.82 -0.31 -0.60
CA GLU A 130 -8.01 -1.58 0.08
C GLU A 130 -9.17 -1.50 1.08
N ASN A 131 -9.25 -0.43 1.88
CA ASN A 131 -10.36 -0.25 2.82
C ASN A 131 -11.73 -0.07 2.14
N PHE A 132 -11.80 0.45 0.91
CA PHE A 132 -13.05 0.41 0.13
C PHE A 132 -13.49 -1.01 -0.18
N TYR A 133 -12.56 -1.89 -0.54
CA TYR A 133 -12.86 -3.29 -0.80
C TYR A 133 -13.30 -4.03 0.48
N TYR A 134 -12.60 -3.80 1.60
CA TYR A 134 -12.97 -4.39 2.89
C TYR A 134 -14.32 -3.87 3.42
N LEU A 135 -14.73 -2.66 3.04
CA LEU A 135 -16.04 -2.12 3.42
C LEU A 135 -17.17 -2.94 2.80
N ASP A 136 -17.03 -3.28 1.52
CA ASP A 136 -17.99 -4.09 0.79
C ASP A 136 -18.07 -5.51 1.36
N GLN A 137 -16.91 -6.10 1.70
CA GLN A 137 -16.84 -7.48 2.18
C GLN A 137 -17.24 -7.67 3.65
N PHE A 138 -16.83 -6.77 4.55
CA PHE A 138 -16.90 -6.98 6.00
C PHE A 138 -17.67 -5.89 6.75
N GLY A 139 -18.07 -4.81 6.07
CA GLY A 139 -18.87 -3.75 6.64
C GLY A 139 -18.10 -2.72 7.49
N VAL A 140 -18.86 -1.77 8.03
CA VAL A 140 -18.34 -0.53 8.63
C VAL A 140 -17.48 -0.77 9.87
N ALA A 141 -17.84 -1.72 10.74
CA ALA A 141 -17.13 -1.95 11.99
C ALA A 141 -15.67 -2.40 11.77
N VAL A 142 -15.46 -3.28 10.78
CA VAL A 142 -14.12 -3.74 10.39
C VAL A 142 -13.33 -2.60 9.79
N VAL A 143 -13.91 -1.85 8.86
CA VAL A 143 -13.22 -0.75 8.17
C VAL A 143 -12.88 0.41 9.10
N ALA A 144 -13.74 0.73 10.07
CA ALA A 144 -13.44 1.76 11.07
C ALA A 144 -12.15 1.42 11.84
N THR A 145 -12.00 0.16 12.26
CA THR A 145 -10.80 -0.30 12.97
C THR A 145 -9.60 -0.36 12.04
N ARG A 146 -9.76 -0.90 10.83
CA ARG A 146 -8.68 -0.98 9.83
C ARG A 146 -8.14 0.40 9.49
N THR A 147 -9.00 1.37 9.22
CA THR A 147 -8.58 2.69 8.78
C THR A 147 -7.64 3.39 9.76
N VAL A 148 -7.80 3.13 11.07
CA VAL A 148 -6.91 3.65 12.12
C VAL A 148 -5.57 2.92 12.15
N ILE A 149 -5.53 1.63 11.80
CA ILE A 149 -4.35 0.77 11.97
C ILE A 149 -3.58 0.59 10.66
N THR A 150 -4.28 0.17 9.60
CA THR A 150 -3.68 -0.25 8.32
C THR A 150 -3.13 0.93 7.54
N ILE A 151 -3.80 2.09 7.53
CA ILE A 151 -3.29 3.27 6.80
C ILE A 151 -1.90 3.72 7.32
N PRO A 152 -1.71 3.97 8.62
CA PRO A 152 -0.37 4.23 9.15
C PRO A 152 0.59 3.06 8.91
N ALA A 153 0.15 1.82 9.08
CA ALA A 153 1.00 0.65 8.88
C ALA A 153 1.58 0.61 7.46
N HIS A 154 0.76 0.75 6.41
CA HIS A 154 1.24 0.79 5.03
C HIS A 154 2.19 1.97 4.77
N ALA A 155 1.92 3.13 5.39
CA ALA A 155 2.77 4.31 5.23
C ALA A 155 4.15 4.11 5.87
N PHE A 156 4.23 3.51 7.06
CA PHE A 156 5.49 3.24 7.74
C PHE A 156 6.25 2.06 7.13
N MET A 157 5.55 1.02 6.67
CA MET A 157 6.17 -0.15 6.03
C MET A 157 6.81 0.20 4.68
N SER A 158 6.35 1.24 3.99
CA SER A 158 6.96 1.66 2.72
C SER A 158 8.20 2.56 2.86
N VAL A 159 8.56 2.96 4.10
CA VAL A 159 9.72 3.80 4.38
C VAL A 159 11.02 3.22 3.80
N PRO A 160 11.37 1.93 4.01
CA PRO A 160 12.61 1.37 3.45
C PRO A 160 12.62 1.43 1.93
N MET A 161 11.52 1.03 1.28
CA MET A 161 11.38 1.06 -0.18
C MET A 161 11.57 2.48 -0.73
N GLY A 162 10.88 3.47 -0.16
CA GLY A 162 11.01 4.87 -0.56
C GLY A 162 12.42 5.42 -0.39
N TYR A 163 13.05 5.14 0.75
CA TYR A 163 14.42 5.56 1.05
C TYR A 163 15.43 5.01 0.03
N TYR A 164 15.41 3.69 -0.23
CA TYR A 164 16.37 3.07 -1.14
C TYR A 164 16.12 3.44 -2.61
N ALA A 165 14.86 3.60 -3.03
CA ALA A 165 14.53 4.07 -4.38
C ALA A 165 15.04 5.50 -4.63
N ALA A 166 14.94 6.38 -3.64
CA ALA A 166 15.50 7.73 -3.74
C ALA A 166 17.03 7.72 -3.76
N LYS A 167 17.65 6.97 -2.85
CA LYS A 167 19.12 6.88 -2.77
C LYS A 167 19.71 6.34 -4.07
N SER A 168 19.10 5.32 -4.67
CA SER A 168 19.57 4.76 -5.94
C SER A 168 19.43 5.77 -7.09
N ARG A 169 18.31 6.51 -7.17
CA ARG A 169 18.13 7.55 -8.17
C ARG A 169 19.17 8.67 -8.06
N ILE A 170 19.42 9.16 -6.85
CA ILE A 170 20.38 10.25 -6.58
C ILE A 170 21.81 9.80 -6.90
N ALA A 171 22.16 8.57 -6.56
CA ALA A 171 23.48 8.02 -6.90
C ALA A 171 23.70 7.96 -8.42
N LEU A 172 22.67 7.56 -9.19
CA LEU A 172 22.74 7.55 -10.65
C LEU A 172 22.95 8.95 -11.24
N ASP A 173 22.30 9.99 -10.69
CA ASP A 173 22.53 11.37 -11.13
C ASP A 173 23.96 11.86 -10.85
N SER A 174 24.55 11.45 -9.72
CA SER A 174 25.94 11.84 -9.39
C SER A 174 27.01 11.15 -10.23
N SER A 175 26.64 10.10 -10.97
CA SER A 175 27.55 9.31 -11.81
C SER A 175 27.58 9.74 -13.29
N GLN A 176 26.72 10.69 -13.68
CA GLN A 176 26.63 11.27 -15.02
C GLN A 176 27.31 12.64 -15.07
#